data_AF-A0A959A478-F1
#
_entry.id   AF-A0A959A478-F1
#
_cell.length_a   1.000
_cell.length_b   1.000
_cell.length_c   1.000
_cell.angle_alpha   90.00
_cell.angle_beta   90.00
_cell.angle_gamma   90.00
#
_symmetry.space_group_name_H-M   'P 1'
#
loop_
_entity.id
_entity.type
_entity.pdbx_description
1 polymer ?
#
loop_
_entity_poly.entity_id
_entity_poly.type
_entity_poly.pdbx_seq_one_letter_code
_entity_poly.pdbx_strand_id
1 'polypeptide(L)'
;MTKQKENLNKLVEFIGMLLEQEGNEWLVDALLKVIETKMPLEQIAKHSVIVNIHEYCIEEKIKKQASEFYGDFKIDEIKPQLIKDYEKMEHERRRDDFENFCLSLFQQVEGVVNFLFDNHIQPVWDSKKGEISILKYDSTSRKYTRPTVGKPLEKLVFEDLTKTDWYFNRKCRAVLYFFFYNREVQNEFDFNRTYYMCNDLYQVRNKNHRGSKPNDYQAKILEKIEGVESKYYFRFHGFLEDFMDKINLNIPSTLPLKKVAEKPKNLKKITFGDNPELYKLKDLFKK
;
A
#
# COMPACT_ATOMS: atom_id res chain seq x y z
N MET A 1 -38.42 -32.73 16.20
CA MET A 1 -37.22 -32.00 15.72
C MET A 1 -36.77 -30.88 16.67
N THR A 2 -37.67 -30.08 17.24
CA THR A 2 -37.33 -28.92 18.11
C THR A 2 -36.54 -29.29 19.38
N LYS A 3 -36.95 -30.37 20.08
CA LYS A 3 -36.33 -30.84 21.33
C LYS A 3 -34.90 -31.39 21.16
N GLN A 4 -34.59 -31.94 19.98
CA GLN A 4 -33.24 -32.41 19.65
C GLN A 4 -32.28 -31.24 19.40
N LYS A 5 -32.77 -30.16 18.76
CA LYS A 5 -31.98 -28.94 18.55
C LYS A 5 -31.62 -28.25 19.86
N GLU A 6 -32.55 -28.18 20.82
CA GLU A 6 -32.28 -27.64 22.16
C GLU A 6 -31.21 -28.44 22.91
N ASN A 7 -31.27 -29.77 22.86
CA ASN A 7 -30.26 -30.61 23.50
C ASN A 7 -28.89 -30.43 22.85
N LEU A 8 -28.84 -30.28 21.52
CA LEU A 8 -27.60 -29.99 20.79
C LEU A 8 -27.03 -28.62 21.16
N ASN A 9 -27.88 -27.59 21.31
CA ASN A 9 -27.44 -26.27 21.74
C ASN A 9 -26.80 -26.31 23.13
N LYS A 10 -27.42 -27.01 24.09
CA LYS A 10 -26.85 -27.17 25.44
C LYS A 10 -25.50 -27.87 25.42
N LEU A 11 -25.33 -28.87 24.54
CA LEU A 11 -24.04 -29.54 24.36
C LEU A 11 -22.99 -28.58 23.78
N VAL A 12 -23.35 -27.75 22.81
CA VAL A 12 -22.45 -26.75 22.22
C VAL A 12 -22.03 -25.70 23.26
N GLU A 13 -22.97 -25.18 24.05
CA GLU A 13 -22.68 -24.24 25.15
C GLU A 13 -21.74 -24.88 26.18
N PHE A 14 -22.00 -26.14 26.56
CA PHE A 14 -21.15 -26.87 27.49
C PHE A 14 -19.73 -27.07 26.95
N ILE A 15 -19.59 -27.43 25.67
CA ILE A 15 -18.27 -27.51 25.01
C ILE A 15 -17.58 -26.14 25.03
N GLY A 16 -18.30 -25.05 24.77
CA GLY A 16 -17.77 -23.69 24.86
C GLY A 16 -17.19 -23.38 26.24
N MET A 17 -17.93 -23.68 27.30
CA MET A 17 -17.45 -23.50 28.68
C MET A 17 -16.20 -24.33 28.99
N LEU A 18 -16.09 -25.54 28.43
CA LEU A 18 -14.89 -26.37 28.62
C LEU A 18 -13.67 -25.80 27.89
N LEU A 19 -13.85 -25.18 26.73
CA LEU A 19 -12.77 -24.57 25.95
C LEU A 19 -12.20 -23.30 26.61
N GLU A 20 -12.95 -22.64 27.50
CA GLU A 20 -12.49 -21.48 28.27
C GLU A 20 -11.54 -21.85 29.42
N GLN A 21 -11.46 -23.14 29.79
CA GLN A 21 -10.62 -23.60 30.88
C GLN A 21 -9.20 -23.92 30.40
N GLU A 22 -8.20 -23.37 31.10
CA GLU A 22 -6.77 -23.61 30.83
C GLU A 22 -6.43 -25.11 30.95
N GLY A 23 -5.70 -25.65 29.97
CA GLY A 23 -5.37 -27.09 29.90
C GLY A 23 -6.33 -27.96 29.08
N ASN A 24 -7.43 -27.39 28.57
CA ASN A 24 -8.39 -28.09 27.69
C ASN A 24 -8.15 -27.83 26.19
N GLU A 25 -6.99 -27.31 25.79
CA GLU A 25 -6.68 -26.98 24.38
C GLU A 25 -6.78 -28.21 23.46
N TRP A 26 -6.50 -29.40 24.02
CA TRP A 26 -6.60 -30.70 23.32
C TRP A 26 -8.02 -31.03 22.84
N LEU A 27 -9.06 -30.43 23.43
CA LEU A 27 -10.47 -30.74 23.14
C LEU A 27 -10.83 -30.36 21.70
N VAL A 28 -10.24 -29.29 21.15
CA VAL A 28 -10.44 -28.87 19.77
C VAL A 28 -9.92 -29.94 18.80
N ASP A 29 -8.71 -30.45 19.05
CA ASP A 29 -8.10 -31.50 18.22
C ASP A 29 -8.89 -32.81 18.30
N ALA A 30 -9.41 -33.15 19.48
CA ALA A 30 -10.25 -34.33 19.66
C ALA A 30 -11.59 -34.19 18.91
N LEU A 31 -12.22 -33.02 18.97
CA LEU A 31 -13.45 -32.73 18.23
C LEU A 31 -13.21 -32.80 16.72
N LEU A 32 -12.13 -32.19 16.21
CA LEU A 32 -11.77 -32.25 14.81
C LEU A 32 -11.57 -33.69 14.35
N LYS A 33 -10.81 -34.51 15.09
CA LYS A 33 -10.63 -35.94 14.78
C LYS A 33 -11.95 -36.71 14.71
N VAL A 34 -12.86 -36.45 15.64
CA VAL A 34 -14.19 -37.09 15.63
C VAL A 34 -14.97 -36.67 14.38
N ILE A 35 -14.95 -35.39 14.01
CA ILE A 35 -15.63 -34.88 12.81
C ILE A 35 -14.99 -35.48 11.55
N GLU A 36 -13.66 -35.59 11.48
CA GLU A 36 -12.93 -36.21 10.36
C GLU A 36 -13.36 -37.65 10.09
N THR A 37 -13.68 -38.42 11.12
CA THR A 37 -14.20 -39.80 10.94
C THR A 37 -15.58 -39.85 10.29
N LYS A 38 -16.30 -38.73 10.24
CA LYS A 38 -17.67 -38.62 9.72
C LYS A 38 -17.76 -37.82 8.43
N MET A 39 -16.86 -36.86 8.23
CA MET A 39 -16.76 -36.03 7.04
C MET A 39 -15.28 -35.79 6.68
N PRO A 40 -14.89 -35.91 5.41
CA PRO A 40 -13.53 -35.56 4.99
C PRO A 40 -13.21 -34.09 5.29
N LEU A 41 -11.96 -33.82 5.69
CA LEU A 41 -11.45 -32.46 5.96
C LEU A 41 -11.76 -31.46 4.85
N GLU A 42 -11.65 -31.87 3.59
CA GLU A 42 -11.90 -30.99 2.44
C GLU A 42 -13.36 -30.52 2.35
N GLN A 43 -14.31 -31.28 2.90
CA GLN A 43 -15.71 -30.86 2.98
C GLN A 43 -15.95 -29.96 4.20
N ILE A 44 -15.27 -30.24 5.31
CA ILE A 44 -15.33 -29.40 6.53
C ILE A 44 -14.73 -28.02 6.25
N ALA A 45 -13.58 -27.95 5.57
CA ALA A 45 -12.90 -26.71 5.22
C ALA A 45 -13.73 -25.82 4.27
N LYS A 46 -14.61 -26.43 3.46
CA LYS A 46 -15.56 -25.71 2.59
C LYS A 46 -16.83 -25.26 3.33
N HIS A 47 -17.02 -25.66 4.58
CA HIS A 47 -18.18 -25.24 5.35
C HIS A 47 -18.11 -23.73 5.60
N SER A 48 -19.21 -23.01 5.35
CA SER A 48 -19.24 -21.54 5.38
C SER A 48 -18.75 -20.95 6.70
N VAL A 49 -19.04 -21.60 7.83
CA VAL A 49 -18.55 -21.18 9.15
C VAL A 49 -17.01 -21.23 9.24
N ILE A 50 -16.39 -22.29 8.74
CA ILE A 50 -14.92 -22.45 8.77
C ILE A 50 -14.25 -21.44 7.84
N VAL A 51 -14.83 -21.23 6.65
CA VAL A 51 -14.41 -20.16 5.73
C VAL A 51 -14.52 -18.79 6.38
N ASN A 52 -15.63 -18.48 7.06
CA ASN A 52 -15.82 -17.20 7.73
C ASN A 52 -14.80 -16.96 8.86
N ILE A 53 -14.48 -18.00 9.65
CA ILE A 53 -13.44 -17.92 10.70
C ILE A 53 -12.07 -17.66 10.04
N HIS A 54 -11.76 -18.37 8.96
CA HIS A 54 -10.52 -18.17 8.22
C HIS A 54 -10.40 -16.74 7.66
N GLU A 55 -11.45 -16.22 7.04
CA GLU A 55 -11.50 -14.84 6.54
C GLU A 55 -11.37 -13.81 7.67
N TYR A 56 -12.01 -14.05 8.81
CA TYR A 56 -11.84 -13.20 9.99
C TYR A 56 -10.39 -13.18 10.49
N CYS A 57 -9.75 -14.34 10.59
CA CYS A 57 -8.34 -14.45 10.96
C CYS A 57 -7.40 -13.76 9.96
N ILE A 58 -7.73 -13.79 8.65
CA ILE A 58 -6.98 -13.05 7.63
C ILE A 58 -7.14 -11.54 7.84
N GLU A 59 -8.36 -11.08 8.04
CA GLU A 59 -8.69 -9.67 8.26
C GLU A 59 -7.92 -9.08 9.46
N GLU A 60 -7.89 -9.79 10.59
CA GLU A 60 -7.14 -9.35 11.77
C GLU A 60 -5.63 -9.27 11.49
N LYS A 61 -5.07 -10.24 10.75
CA LYS A 61 -3.66 -10.22 10.37
C LYS A 61 -3.33 -9.04 9.46
N ILE A 62 -4.18 -8.75 8.47
CA ILE A 62 -3.99 -7.64 7.54
C ILE A 62 -4.04 -6.30 8.29
N LYS A 63 -5.03 -6.12 9.17
CA LYS A 63 -5.13 -4.90 10.01
C LYS A 63 -3.93 -4.69 10.90
N LYS A 64 -3.44 -5.77 11.53
CA LYS A 64 -2.23 -5.74 12.34
C LYS A 64 -1.02 -5.35 11.49
N GLN A 65 -0.82 -6.00 10.34
CA GLN A 65 0.28 -5.70 9.41
C GLN A 65 0.25 -4.25 8.93
N ALA A 66 -0.92 -3.73 8.55
CA ALA A 66 -1.08 -2.35 8.10
C ALA A 66 -0.74 -1.33 9.22
N SER A 67 -1.19 -1.63 10.44
CA SER A 67 -0.93 -0.80 11.62
C SER A 67 0.55 -0.80 12.01
N GLU A 68 1.21 -1.95 11.92
CA GLU A 68 2.65 -2.10 12.18
C GLU A 68 3.48 -1.41 11.11
N PHE A 69 3.15 -1.62 9.83
CA PHE A 69 3.87 -1.05 8.68
C PHE A 69 3.90 0.48 8.69
N TYR A 70 2.81 1.13 9.13
CA TYR A 70 2.76 2.58 9.27
C TYR A 70 2.96 3.07 10.70
N GLY A 71 3.31 2.20 11.65
CA GLY A 71 3.30 2.51 13.08
C GLY A 71 4.11 3.75 13.44
N ASP A 72 5.30 3.87 12.86
CA ASP A 72 6.26 4.96 13.06
C ASP A 72 6.18 6.07 11.99
N PHE A 73 5.24 5.99 11.05
CA PHE A 73 5.11 6.97 9.98
C PHE A 73 4.76 8.36 10.51
N LYS A 74 5.55 9.37 10.13
CA LYS A 74 5.54 10.73 10.70
C LYS A 74 4.47 11.68 10.14
N ILE A 75 3.74 11.32 9.08
CA ILE A 75 2.71 12.20 8.48
C ILE A 75 1.32 11.70 8.88
N ASP A 76 0.81 12.20 10.00
CA ASP A 76 -0.47 11.78 10.56
C ASP A 76 -1.67 12.10 9.66
N GLU A 77 -1.59 13.16 8.84
CA GLU A 77 -2.71 13.61 7.99
C GLU A 77 -3.12 12.56 6.94
N ILE A 78 -2.15 11.83 6.39
CA ILE A 78 -2.38 10.85 5.32
C ILE A 78 -2.32 9.41 5.84
N LYS A 79 -1.72 9.18 7.01
CA LYS A 79 -1.54 7.86 7.61
C LYS A 79 -2.83 7.00 7.65
N PRO A 80 -4.01 7.51 8.05
CA PRO A 80 -5.24 6.71 8.04
C PRO A 80 -5.65 6.23 6.64
N GLN A 81 -5.38 7.01 5.60
CA GLN A 81 -5.67 6.60 4.23
C GLN A 81 -4.65 5.57 3.74
N LEU A 82 -3.37 5.75 4.08
CA LEU A 82 -2.30 4.81 3.74
C LEU A 82 -2.55 3.42 4.34
N ILE A 83 -3.00 3.34 5.60
CA ILE A 83 -3.38 2.08 6.26
C ILE A 83 -4.50 1.38 5.48
N LYS A 84 -5.56 2.11 5.12
CA LYS A 84 -6.68 1.53 4.33
C LYS A 84 -6.23 1.03 2.96
N ASP A 85 -5.38 1.79 2.28
CA ASP A 85 -4.88 1.41 0.96
C ASP A 85 -3.92 0.19 1.06
N TYR A 86 -3.19 0.04 2.16
CA TYR A 86 -2.40 -1.15 2.46
C TYR A 86 -3.27 -2.37 2.73
N GLU A 87 -4.31 -2.24 3.56
CA GLU A 87 -5.27 -3.32 3.81
C GLU A 87 -5.87 -3.81 2.48
N LYS A 88 -6.33 -2.88 1.65
CA LYS A 88 -6.84 -3.18 0.32
C LYS A 88 -5.78 -3.85 -0.56
N MET A 89 -4.58 -3.31 -0.64
CA MET A 89 -3.47 -3.90 -1.40
C MET A 89 -3.24 -5.36 -1.01
N GLU A 90 -3.21 -5.67 0.28
CA GLU A 90 -2.99 -7.02 0.79
C GLU A 90 -4.17 -7.97 0.54
N HIS A 91 -5.40 -7.46 0.47
CA HIS A 91 -6.55 -8.25 0.00
C HIS A 91 -6.41 -8.63 -1.47
N GLU A 92 -6.07 -7.66 -2.33
CA GLU A 92 -5.95 -7.93 -3.78
C GLU A 92 -4.78 -8.88 -4.07
N ARG A 93 -3.66 -8.75 -3.33
CA ARG A 93 -2.56 -9.71 -3.41
C ARG A 93 -3.00 -11.14 -3.09
N ARG A 94 -3.82 -11.33 -2.06
CA ARG A 94 -4.32 -12.67 -1.65
C ARG A 94 -5.32 -13.25 -2.64
N ARG A 95 -6.03 -12.40 -3.38
CA ARG A 95 -6.95 -12.78 -4.45
C ARG A 95 -6.25 -13.02 -5.80
N ASP A 96 -4.94 -12.83 -5.83
CA ASP A 96 -4.12 -12.81 -7.05
C ASP A 96 -4.63 -11.78 -8.09
N ASP A 97 -5.17 -10.66 -7.62
CA ASP A 97 -5.58 -9.54 -8.46
C ASP A 97 -4.44 -8.53 -8.57
N PHE A 98 -3.53 -8.79 -9.51
CA PHE A 98 -2.31 -8.02 -9.68
C PHE A 98 -2.58 -6.55 -10.06
N GLU A 99 -3.61 -6.29 -10.87
CA GLU A 99 -3.94 -4.95 -11.32
C GLU A 99 -4.50 -4.09 -10.18
N ASN A 100 -5.40 -4.65 -9.35
CA ASN A 100 -5.93 -3.93 -8.19
C ASN A 100 -4.92 -3.85 -7.03
N PHE A 101 -4.02 -4.83 -6.91
CA PHE A 101 -2.84 -4.72 -6.05
C PHE A 101 -1.99 -3.51 -6.44
N CYS A 102 -1.61 -3.41 -7.72
CA CYS A 102 -0.80 -2.29 -8.22
C CYS A 102 -1.52 -0.95 -8.06
N LEU A 103 -2.84 -0.90 -8.27
CA LEU A 103 -3.65 0.28 -8.03
C LEU A 103 -3.58 0.73 -6.56
N SER A 104 -3.80 -0.19 -5.63
CA SER A 104 -3.85 0.11 -4.19
C SER A 104 -2.45 0.49 -3.65
N LEU A 105 -1.40 -0.15 -4.16
CA LEU A 105 -0.01 0.23 -3.87
C LEU A 105 0.32 1.62 -4.42
N PHE A 106 -0.08 1.89 -5.66
CA PHE A 106 0.11 3.20 -6.28
C PHE A 106 -0.60 4.32 -5.51
N GLN A 107 -1.81 4.08 -4.99
CA GLN A 107 -2.54 5.06 -4.18
C GLN A 107 -1.75 5.49 -2.93
N GLN A 108 -1.04 4.56 -2.29
CA GLN A 108 -0.16 4.88 -1.15
C GLN A 108 1.00 5.79 -1.56
N VAL A 109 1.72 5.42 -2.64
CA VAL A 109 2.83 6.22 -3.18
C VAL A 109 2.33 7.60 -3.66
N GLU A 110 1.21 7.65 -4.37
CA GLU A 110 0.59 8.87 -4.88
C GLU A 110 0.16 9.82 -3.75
N GLY A 111 -0.42 9.27 -2.68
CA GLY A 111 -0.78 10.04 -1.49
C GLY A 111 0.42 10.75 -0.87
N VAL A 112 1.50 10.01 -0.63
CA VAL A 112 2.76 10.57 -0.09
C VAL A 112 3.39 11.57 -1.04
N VAL A 113 3.50 11.23 -2.34
CA VAL A 113 4.12 12.09 -3.34
C VAL A 113 3.38 13.42 -3.45
N ASN A 114 2.04 13.39 -3.55
CA ASN A 114 1.26 14.62 -3.65
C ASN A 114 1.35 15.45 -2.37
N PHE A 115 1.25 14.82 -1.19
CA PHE A 115 1.36 15.53 0.08
C PHE A 115 2.71 16.25 0.22
N LEU A 116 3.82 15.53 0.03
CA LEU A 116 5.14 16.10 0.17
C LEU A 116 5.43 17.15 -0.90
N PHE A 117 4.99 16.90 -2.13
CA PHE A 117 5.21 17.85 -3.21
C PHE A 117 4.46 19.15 -2.97
N ASP A 118 3.14 19.10 -2.77
CA ASP A 118 2.29 20.29 -2.66
C ASP A 118 2.64 21.12 -1.41
N ASN A 119 3.00 20.48 -0.29
CA ASN A 119 3.28 21.18 0.97
C ASN A 119 4.74 21.63 1.15
N HIS A 120 5.72 20.90 0.59
CA HIS A 120 7.14 21.13 0.92
C HIS A 120 8.04 21.40 -0.27
N ILE A 121 7.71 20.91 -1.48
CA ILE A 121 8.57 21.08 -2.66
C ILE A 121 8.08 22.25 -3.50
N GLN A 122 6.81 22.25 -3.89
CA GLN A 122 6.24 23.28 -4.75
C GLN A 122 6.48 24.70 -4.23
N PRO A 123 6.34 25.01 -2.92
CA PRO A 123 6.57 26.36 -2.41
C PRO A 123 8.01 26.86 -2.53
N VAL A 124 8.99 25.95 -2.58
CA VAL A 124 10.42 26.30 -2.62
C VAL A 124 11.07 26.03 -3.97
N TRP A 125 10.33 25.44 -4.92
CA TRP A 125 10.86 24.94 -6.19
C TRP A 125 11.65 25.99 -6.95
N ASP A 126 11.11 27.19 -7.14
CA ASP A 126 11.76 28.24 -7.92
C ASP A 126 13.11 28.67 -7.35
N SER A 127 13.27 28.60 -6.03
CA SER A 127 14.55 28.90 -5.37
C SER A 127 15.57 27.76 -5.44
N LYS A 128 15.12 26.52 -5.71
CA LYS A 128 15.94 25.30 -5.64
C LYS A 128 16.26 24.67 -7.00
N LYS A 129 15.45 24.95 -8.02
CA LYS A 129 15.53 24.29 -9.34
C LYS A 129 16.88 24.43 -10.05
N GLY A 130 17.61 25.53 -9.80
CA GLY A 130 18.94 25.78 -10.34
C GLY A 130 20.09 25.13 -9.56
N GLU A 131 19.84 24.55 -8.39
CA GLU A 131 20.88 23.89 -7.60
C GLU A 131 21.41 22.64 -8.30
N ILE A 132 22.70 22.36 -8.15
CA ILE A 132 23.30 21.13 -8.68
C ILE A 132 22.76 19.92 -7.93
N SER A 133 22.22 18.96 -8.67
CA SER A 133 21.49 17.81 -8.11
C SER A 133 22.33 16.58 -7.81
N ILE A 134 23.45 16.40 -8.51
CA ILE A 134 24.29 15.19 -8.37
C ILE A 134 25.57 15.55 -7.63
N LEU A 135 25.82 14.85 -6.52
CA LEU A 135 27.06 14.95 -5.76
C LEU A 135 28.19 14.26 -6.51
N LYS A 136 29.42 14.75 -6.34
CA LYS A 136 30.64 14.09 -6.82
C LYS A 136 31.55 13.76 -5.66
N TYR A 137 32.24 12.63 -5.76
CA TYR A 137 33.25 12.26 -4.79
C TYR A 137 34.46 13.19 -4.93
N ASP A 138 34.78 13.91 -3.87
CA ASP A 138 36.00 14.68 -3.75
C ASP A 138 37.06 13.82 -3.05
N SER A 139 38.12 13.48 -3.78
CA SER A 139 39.22 12.66 -3.28
C SER A 139 40.02 13.33 -2.16
N THR A 140 40.03 14.66 -2.11
CA THR A 140 40.75 15.46 -1.11
C THR A 140 40.04 15.38 0.23
N SER A 141 38.74 15.69 0.25
CA SER A 141 37.93 15.62 1.47
C SER A 141 37.40 14.21 1.80
N ARG A 142 37.57 13.25 0.88
CA ARG A 142 37.05 11.88 0.95
C ARG A 142 35.55 11.81 1.22
N LYS A 143 34.81 12.75 0.64
CA LYS A 143 33.35 12.90 0.82
C LYS A 143 32.68 13.25 -0.49
N TYR A 144 31.39 12.96 -0.58
CA TYR A 144 30.56 13.44 -1.67
C TYR A 144 30.17 14.90 -1.43
N THR A 145 30.45 15.78 -2.38
CA THR A 145 30.13 17.21 -2.29
C THR A 145 29.39 17.68 -3.55
N ARG A 146 28.67 18.80 -3.43
CA ARG A 146 28.07 19.45 -4.61
C ARG A 146 29.19 20.10 -5.44
N PRO A 147 29.38 19.73 -6.71
CA PRO A 147 30.36 20.39 -7.56
C PRO A 147 29.89 21.78 -7.97
N THR A 148 30.82 22.66 -8.35
CA THR A 148 30.52 24.01 -8.85
C THR A 148 29.75 24.01 -10.17
N VAL A 149 30.00 23.00 -11.02
CA VAL A 149 29.34 22.81 -12.32
C VAL A 149 28.79 21.38 -12.39
N GLY A 150 27.52 21.25 -12.76
CA GLY A 150 26.85 19.95 -12.87
C GLY A 150 25.44 20.06 -13.42
N LYS A 151 24.68 18.97 -13.35
CA LYS A 151 23.28 18.90 -13.77
C LYS A 151 22.39 19.66 -12.77
N PRO A 152 21.70 20.74 -13.18
CA PRO A 152 20.71 21.41 -12.36
C PRO A 152 19.56 20.47 -11.98
N LEU A 153 18.94 20.72 -10.83
CA LEU A 153 17.81 19.94 -10.32
C LEU A 153 16.63 19.88 -11.28
N GLU A 154 16.31 20.99 -11.95
CA GLU A 154 15.26 21.00 -12.97
C GLU A 154 15.53 19.98 -14.08
N LYS A 155 16.79 19.79 -14.51
CA LYS A 155 17.12 18.83 -15.56
C LYS A 155 16.99 17.39 -15.07
N LEU A 156 17.29 17.12 -13.81
CA LEU A 156 17.10 15.79 -13.21
C LEU A 156 15.61 15.44 -13.06
N VAL A 157 14.78 16.42 -12.71
CA VAL A 157 13.34 16.23 -12.45
C VAL A 157 12.51 16.24 -13.75
N PHE A 158 12.84 17.11 -14.71
CA PHE A 158 12.10 17.26 -15.96
C PHE A 158 12.73 16.54 -17.16
N GLU A 159 13.91 15.94 -17.00
CA GLU A 159 14.61 15.17 -18.06
C GLU A 159 14.83 15.99 -19.35
N ASP A 160 15.24 17.25 -19.20
CA ASP A 160 15.48 18.18 -20.32
C ASP A 160 14.26 18.45 -21.22
N LEU A 161 13.03 18.15 -20.75
CA LEU A 161 11.80 18.41 -21.49
C LEU A 161 11.43 19.90 -21.49
N THR A 162 10.95 20.38 -22.63
CA THR A 162 10.55 21.79 -22.83
C THR A 162 9.30 22.20 -22.04
N LYS A 163 8.40 21.24 -21.77
CA LYS A 163 7.20 21.47 -20.94
C LYS A 163 7.52 21.19 -19.49
N THR A 164 7.13 22.07 -18.57
CA THR A 164 7.41 21.98 -17.12
C THR A 164 6.17 21.70 -16.25
N ASP A 165 5.10 21.16 -16.85
CA ASP A 165 3.88 20.72 -16.13
C ASP A 165 4.16 19.69 -15.01
N TRP A 166 3.50 19.81 -13.87
CA TRP A 166 3.67 18.91 -12.72
C TRP A 166 2.76 17.68 -12.77
N TYR A 167 3.05 16.78 -13.71
CA TYR A 167 2.48 15.42 -13.71
C TYR A 167 3.07 14.55 -12.61
N PHE A 168 2.40 13.44 -12.27
CA PHE A 168 2.81 12.52 -11.21
C PHE A 168 4.28 12.09 -11.34
N ASN A 169 4.74 11.72 -12.54
CA ASN A 169 6.12 11.29 -12.76
C ASN A 169 7.16 12.33 -12.32
N ARG A 170 6.90 13.62 -12.59
CA ARG A 170 7.80 14.72 -12.22
C ARG A 170 7.70 15.03 -10.73
N LYS A 171 6.51 14.96 -10.15
CA LYS A 171 6.33 15.04 -8.69
C LYS A 171 7.08 13.89 -7.98
N CYS A 172 6.98 12.66 -8.49
CA CYS A 172 7.68 11.49 -7.95
C CYS A 172 9.20 11.71 -8.01
N ARG A 173 9.77 12.14 -9.15
CA ARG A 173 11.20 12.50 -9.24
C ARG A 173 11.61 13.56 -8.22
N ALA A 174 10.83 14.61 -8.05
CA ALA A 174 11.12 15.65 -7.07
C ALA A 174 11.09 15.09 -5.63
N VAL A 175 10.06 14.34 -5.26
CA VAL A 175 9.95 13.70 -3.93
C VAL A 175 11.09 12.72 -3.67
N LEU A 176 11.47 11.92 -4.67
CA LEU A 176 12.64 11.05 -4.57
C LEU A 176 13.91 11.85 -4.29
N TYR A 177 14.12 12.96 -4.99
CA TYR A 177 15.30 13.79 -4.75
C TYR A 177 15.29 14.42 -3.36
N PHE A 178 14.20 15.08 -2.97
CA PHE A 178 14.14 15.88 -1.75
C PHE A 178 14.09 15.03 -0.48
N PHE A 179 13.38 13.89 -0.51
CA PHE A 179 13.09 13.09 0.68
C PHE A 179 13.69 11.70 0.61
N PHE A 180 13.49 10.92 -0.46
CA PHE A 180 14.04 9.56 -0.50
C PHE A 180 15.58 9.55 -0.46
N TYR A 181 16.21 10.41 -1.26
CA TYR A 181 17.67 10.60 -1.32
C TYR A 181 18.17 11.72 -0.41
N ASN A 182 17.29 12.38 0.35
CA ASN A 182 17.63 13.54 1.20
C ASN A 182 18.49 14.62 0.51
N ARG A 183 18.28 14.85 -0.79
CA ARG A 183 19.05 15.77 -1.65
C ARG A 183 20.52 15.37 -1.87
N GLU A 184 20.87 14.12 -1.58
CA GLU A 184 22.23 13.55 -1.66
C GLU A 184 22.34 12.48 -2.76
N VAL A 185 21.83 12.78 -3.96
CA VAL A 185 21.97 11.87 -5.10
C VAL A 185 23.44 11.80 -5.52
N GLN A 186 24.07 10.65 -5.32
CA GLN A 186 25.48 10.42 -5.71
C GLN A 186 25.60 9.90 -7.14
N ASN A 187 24.57 9.19 -7.62
CA ASN A 187 24.55 8.55 -8.92
C ASN A 187 23.17 8.68 -9.56
N GLU A 188 23.13 9.23 -10.77
CA GLU A 188 21.90 9.37 -11.54
C GLU A 188 21.31 8.01 -11.94
N PHE A 189 22.14 6.99 -12.14
CA PHE A 189 21.67 5.64 -12.48
C PHE A 189 20.81 5.04 -11.37
N ASP A 190 21.26 5.10 -10.11
CA ASP A 190 20.51 4.57 -8.96
C ASP A 190 19.22 5.36 -8.71
N PHE A 191 19.30 6.69 -8.85
CA PHE A 191 18.13 7.58 -8.81
C PHE A 191 17.08 7.18 -9.85
N ASN A 192 17.51 7.02 -11.11
CA ASN A 192 16.62 6.61 -12.20
C ASN A 192 16.08 5.19 -12.00
N ARG A 193 16.88 4.25 -11.49
CA ARG A 193 16.42 2.89 -11.14
C ARG A 193 15.27 2.92 -10.13
N THR A 194 15.38 3.77 -9.12
CA THR A 194 14.34 3.96 -8.10
C THR A 194 13.08 4.58 -8.73
N TYR A 195 13.25 5.63 -9.54
CA TYR A 195 12.15 6.25 -10.25
C TYR A 195 11.44 5.28 -11.21
N TYR A 196 12.18 4.39 -11.90
CA TYR A 196 11.58 3.44 -12.82
C TYR A 196 10.66 2.44 -12.11
N MET A 197 10.90 2.13 -10.83
CA MET A 197 9.93 1.36 -10.04
C MET A 197 8.60 2.12 -9.83
N CYS A 198 8.69 3.42 -9.48
CA CYS A 198 7.53 4.32 -9.38
C CYS A 198 6.77 4.41 -10.73
N ASN A 199 7.51 4.50 -11.83
CA ASN A 199 6.93 4.61 -13.17
C ASN A 199 6.32 3.29 -13.66
N ASP A 200 6.98 2.14 -13.47
CA ASP A 200 6.45 0.83 -13.83
C ASP A 200 5.10 0.60 -13.13
N LEU A 201 5.04 0.89 -11.83
CA LEU A 201 3.82 0.83 -11.04
C LEU A 201 2.72 1.76 -11.59
N TYR A 202 3.08 3.02 -11.91
CA TYR A 202 2.15 3.98 -12.51
C TYR A 202 1.56 3.48 -13.83
N GLN A 203 2.37 2.85 -14.70
CA GLN A 203 1.88 2.33 -15.97
C GLN A 203 0.93 1.14 -15.79
N VAL A 204 1.23 0.22 -14.86
CA VAL A 204 0.29 -0.88 -14.55
C VAL A 204 -1.02 -0.32 -14.01
N ARG A 205 -0.97 0.64 -13.09
CA ARG A 205 -2.17 1.30 -12.55
C ARG A 205 -3.01 1.95 -13.65
N ASN A 206 -2.38 2.50 -14.69
CA ASN A 206 -3.12 3.15 -15.79
C ASN A 206 -3.94 2.17 -16.65
N LYS A 207 -3.70 0.85 -16.58
CA LYS A 207 -4.63 -0.15 -17.15
C LYS A 207 -6.04 -0.04 -16.58
N ASN A 208 -6.16 0.36 -15.31
CA ASN A 208 -7.46 0.57 -14.65
C ASN A 208 -8.18 1.86 -15.10
N HIS A 209 -7.47 2.81 -15.73
CA HIS A 209 -8.08 4.03 -16.28
C HIS A 209 -8.53 3.77 -17.72
N ARG A 210 -9.78 3.29 -17.87
CA ARG A 210 -10.42 3.02 -19.16
C ARG A 210 -10.34 4.23 -20.10
N GLY A 211 -9.80 4.05 -21.31
CA GLY A 211 -10.17 4.90 -22.45
C GLY A 211 -9.14 5.11 -23.54
N SER A 212 -7.84 4.86 -23.32
CA SER A 212 -6.82 5.11 -24.34
C SER A 212 -5.93 3.90 -24.58
N LYS A 213 -5.60 3.64 -25.85
CA LYS A 213 -4.63 2.61 -26.21
C LYS A 213 -3.28 2.98 -25.59
N PRO A 214 -2.58 2.03 -24.95
CA PRO A 214 -1.23 2.26 -24.49
C PRO A 214 -0.35 2.77 -25.64
N ASN A 215 0.45 3.79 -25.39
CA ASN A 215 1.51 4.15 -26.33
C ASN A 215 2.67 3.14 -26.28
N ASP A 216 3.59 3.18 -27.25
CA ASP A 216 4.70 2.22 -27.35
C ASP A 216 5.56 2.11 -26.08
N TYR A 217 5.72 3.23 -25.35
CA TYR A 217 6.47 3.23 -24.09
C TYR A 217 5.71 2.48 -22.99
N GLN A 218 4.41 2.72 -22.89
CA GLN A 218 3.53 2.01 -21.95
C GLN A 218 3.49 0.52 -22.30
N ALA A 219 3.30 0.18 -23.57
CA ALA A 219 3.26 -1.19 -24.05
C ALA A 219 4.53 -1.97 -23.63
N LYS A 220 5.72 -1.40 -23.86
CA LYS A 220 7.00 -2.02 -23.46
C LYS A 220 7.10 -2.32 -21.96
N ILE A 221 6.58 -1.44 -21.11
CA ILE A 221 6.58 -1.65 -19.66
C ILE A 221 5.59 -2.74 -19.28
N LEU A 222 4.41 -2.75 -19.89
CA LEU A 222 3.39 -3.76 -19.63
C LEU A 222 3.85 -5.14 -20.09
N GLU A 223 4.44 -5.27 -21.28
CA GLU A 223 5.02 -6.50 -21.82
C GLU A 223 6.17 -7.05 -20.95
N LYS A 224 6.95 -6.17 -20.30
CA LYS A 224 8.01 -6.55 -19.36
C LYS A 224 7.47 -7.19 -18.07
N ILE A 225 6.22 -6.92 -17.72
CA ILE A 225 5.58 -7.35 -16.47
C ILE A 225 4.66 -8.55 -16.70
N GLU A 226 4.01 -8.58 -17.86
CA GLU A 226 3.09 -9.63 -18.27
C GLU A 226 3.73 -11.02 -18.21
N GLY A 227 3.04 -11.97 -17.59
CA GLY A 227 3.47 -13.35 -17.40
C GLY A 227 4.54 -13.54 -16.30
N VAL A 228 4.96 -12.46 -15.62
CA VAL A 228 5.90 -12.52 -14.49
C VAL A 228 5.39 -11.71 -13.28
N GLU A 229 4.08 -11.57 -13.14
CA GLU A 229 3.37 -10.79 -12.12
C GLU A 229 3.78 -11.22 -10.70
N SER A 230 3.94 -12.52 -10.47
CA SER A 230 4.45 -13.10 -9.22
C SER A 230 5.74 -12.41 -8.74
N LYS A 231 6.67 -12.13 -9.66
CA LYS A 231 7.92 -11.43 -9.35
C LYS A 231 7.68 -9.95 -9.02
N TYR A 232 6.70 -9.33 -9.67
CA TYR A 232 6.39 -7.91 -9.47
C TYR A 232 5.58 -7.63 -8.21
N TYR A 233 4.80 -8.58 -7.69
CA TYR A 233 4.26 -8.46 -6.32
C TYR A 233 5.38 -8.19 -5.32
N PHE A 234 6.44 -9.02 -5.33
CA PHE A 234 7.59 -8.83 -4.43
C PHE A 234 8.36 -7.55 -4.71
N ARG A 235 8.60 -7.22 -5.99
CA ARG A 235 9.36 -6.02 -6.35
C ARG A 235 8.63 -4.74 -5.95
N PHE A 236 7.33 -4.65 -6.21
CA PHE A 236 6.56 -3.46 -5.86
C PHE A 236 6.34 -3.35 -4.36
N HIS A 237 6.10 -4.47 -3.67
CA HIS A 237 6.00 -4.45 -2.21
C HIS A 237 7.33 -4.05 -1.56
N GLY A 238 8.47 -4.57 -2.04
CA GLY A 238 9.80 -4.15 -1.55
C GLY A 238 10.11 -2.69 -1.87
N PHE A 239 9.67 -2.19 -3.03
CA PHE A 239 9.75 -0.77 -3.34
C PHE A 239 8.91 0.09 -2.39
N LEU A 240 7.68 -0.34 -2.06
CA LEU A 240 6.82 0.40 -1.12
C LEU A 240 7.50 0.53 0.26
N GLU A 241 8.07 -0.55 0.77
CA GLU A 241 8.78 -0.56 2.05
C GLU A 241 9.98 0.40 2.05
N ASP A 242 10.92 0.23 1.13
CA ASP A 242 12.09 1.12 1.01
C ASP A 242 11.68 2.58 0.76
N PHE A 243 10.62 2.81 -0.04
CA PHE A 243 10.07 4.14 -0.25
C PHE A 243 9.56 4.76 1.05
N MET A 244 8.73 4.05 1.81
CA MET A 244 8.18 4.57 3.06
C MET A 244 9.27 4.80 4.10
N ASP A 245 10.21 3.87 4.25
CA ASP A 245 11.32 3.97 5.20
C ASP A 245 12.21 5.18 4.92
N LYS A 246 12.65 5.35 3.66
CA LYS A 246 13.51 6.48 3.28
C LYS A 246 12.79 7.81 3.42
N ILE A 247 11.51 7.87 3.04
CA ILE A 247 10.70 9.06 3.23
C ILE A 247 10.56 9.36 4.73
N ASN A 248 10.17 8.38 5.55
CA ASN A 248 9.94 8.54 6.97
C ASN A 248 11.22 8.97 7.71
N LEU A 249 12.37 8.41 7.33
CA LEU A 249 13.68 8.79 7.88
C LEU A 249 13.99 10.27 7.63
N ASN A 250 13.75 10.75 6.41
CA ASN A 250 14.20 12.06 5.94
C ASN A 250 13.14 13.16 6.04
N ILE A 251 11.93 12.85 6.49
CA ILE A 251 10.95 13.86 6.88
C ILE A 251 11.45 14.59 8.14
N PRO A 252 11.55 15.94 8.09
CA PRO A 252 11.85 16.75 9.26
C PRO A 252 10.85 16.48 10.39
N SER A 253 11.34 16.34 11.63
CA SER A 253 10.53 16.06 12.83
C SER A 253 9.46 17.13 13.12
N THR A 254 9.57 18.30 12.48
CA THR A 254 8.57 19.36 12.50
C THR A 254 8.25 19.73 11.06
N LEU A 255 7.25 19.10 10.45
CA LEU A 255 6.67 19.61 9.22
C LEU A 255 5.67 20.72 9.61
N PRO A 256 5.97 22.01 9.38
CA PRO A 256 4.98 23.05 9.61
C PRO A 256 3.83 22.87 8.61
N LEU A 257 2.65 22.57 9.13
CA LEU A 257 1.42 22.51 8.36
C LEU A 257 1.07 23.90 7.83
N LYS A 258 0.94 24.05 6.50
CA LYS A 258 0.09 25.12 5.98
C LYS A 258 -1.35 24.66 6.11
N LYS A 259 -2.16 25.39 6.89
CA LYS A 259 -3.63 25.30 6.78
C LYS A 259 -4.01 25.67 5.35
N VAL A 260 -4.39 24.68 4.56
CA VAL A 260 -4.96 24.91 3.23
C VAL A 260 -6.35 25.53 3.43
N ALA A 261 -6.58 26.70 2.85
CA ALA A 261 -7.91 27.29 2.78
C ALA A 261 -8.84 26.33 2.03
N GLU A 262 -9.91 25.89 2.70
CA GLU A 262 -10.90 24.97 2.14
C GLU A 262 -11.56 25.60 0.91
N LYS A 263 -11.31 25.02 -0.28
CA LYS A 263 -12.26 25.13 -1.39
C LYS A 263 -13.29 24.00 -1.22
N PRO A 264 -14.60 24.30 -1.32
CA PRO A 264 -15.63 23.30 -1.11
C PRO A 264 -15.51 22.21 -2.19
N LYS A 265 -15.10 21.00 -1.77
CA LYS A 265 -15.20 19.80 -2.61
C LYS A 265 -16.66 19.35 -2.58
N ASN A 266 -17.32 19.38 -3.74
CA ASN A 266 -18.55 18.62 -3.96
C ASN A 266 -18.22 17.13 -3.89
N LEU A 267 -18.26 16.58 -2.67
CA LEU A 267 -18.19 15.16 -2.40
C LEU A 267 -19.48 14.51 -2.94
N LYS A 268 -19.41 13.85 -4.09
CA LYS A 268 -20.34 12.75 -4.36
C LYS A 268 -20.02 11.66 -3.33
N LYS A 269 -20.93 11.49 -2.36
CA LYS A 269 -20.94 10.35 -1.44
C LYS A 269 -20.87 9.06 -2.27
N ILE A 270 -19.72 8.38 -2.22
CA ILE A 270 -19.66 6.95 -2.52
C ILE A 270 -19.90 6.27 -1.18
N THR A 271 -21.15 5.95 -0.90
CA THR A 271 -21.53 5.10 0.21
C THR A 271 -21.21 3.65 -0.14
N PHE A 272 -20.34 3.00 0.63
CA PHE A 272 -20.22 1.54 0.70
C PHE A 272 -21.46 0.92 1.39
N GLY A 273 -22.66 1.31 0.93
CA GLY A 273 -23.93 1.13 1.64
C GLY A 273 -24.96 0.25 0.95
N ASP A 274 -24.72 -0.21 -0.28
CA ASP A 274 -25.74 -0.90 -1.08
C ASP A 274 -25.31 -2.31 -1.49
N ASN A 275 -24.56 -3.03 -0.64
CA ASN A 275 -24.43 -4.49 -0.80
C ASN A 275 -25.58 -5.17 -0.03
N PRO A 276 -26.61 -5.70 -0.70
CA PRO A 276 -27.78 -6.29 -0.05
C PRO A 276 -27.44 -7.56 0.75
N GLU A 277 -26.32 -8.20 0.46
CA GLU A 277 -25.86 -9.42 1.15
C GLU A 277 -25.34 -9.11 2.57
N LEU A 278 -24.75 -7.93 2.79
CA LEU A 278 -24.22 -7.53 4.11
C LEU A 278 -25.33 -7.12 5.10
N TYR A 279 -26.49 -6.67 4.61
CA TYR A 279 -27.64 -6.37 5.46
C TYR A 279 -28.26 -7.65 6.06
N LYS A 280 -28.26 -8.75 5.30
CA LYS A 280 -28.79 -10.05 5.76
C LYS A 280 -28.02 -10.61 6.96
N LEU A 281 -26.73 -10.26 7.10
CA LEU A 281 -25.90 -10.69 8.23
C LEU A 281 -26.19 -9.92 9.52
N LYS A 282 -26.61 -8.65 9.45
CA LYS A 282 -26.90 -7.84 10.65
C LYS A 282 -28.12 -8.32 11.43
N ASP A 283 -29.09 -8.95 10.77
CA ASP A 283 -30.28 -9.50 11.42
C ASP A 283 -30.05 -10.90 12.03
N LEU A 284 -28.95 -11.57 11.65
CA LEU A 284 -28.57 -12.88 12.19
C LEU A 284 -27.87 -12.79 13.57
N PHE A 285 -27.31 -11.63 13.93
CA PHE A 285 -26.61 -11.40 15.22
C PHE A 285 -27.43 -10.60 16.24
N LYS A 286 -28.74 -10.43 16.03
CA LYS A 286 -29.67 -9.75 16.95
C LYS A 286 -30.59 -10.69 17.73
N LYS A 287 -30.13 -11.90 18.05
CA LYS A 287 -30.80 -12.79 19.01
C LYS A 287 -29.85 -13.21 20.09
#